data_AF-A0A0R3RKX1-F1
#
_entry.id   AF-A0A0R3RKX1-F1
#
_cell.length_a   1.000
_cell.length_b   1.000
_cell.length_c   1.000
_cell.angle_alpha   90.00
_cell.angle_beta   90.00
_cell.angle_gamma   90.00
#
_symmetry.space_group_name_H-M   'P 1'
#
loop_
_entity.id
_entity.type
_entity.pdbx_description
1 polymer ?
#
loop_
_entity_poly.entity_id
_entity_poly.type
_entity_poly.pdbx_seq_one_letter_code
_entity_poly.pdbx_strand_id
1 'polypeptide(L)'
;MVNFENKMTNHPIESEIHSVQILDGELFTYQLSTECTEEMRNRTRLCVQPLMISWQNMRQQRPILKNLSFPMYKYNRQELLELCDGYADVFLCAGFESITICLNDEMVRFSRDHFGYICTPQNIKRFMEHYECITEVTAADNAECQIFIGGVAGPGKDLKKCRGIRQYHTCMKPEIIRKCGSKALKEFETSIIEYGCDLSLNDLLRS
;
A
#
# COMPACT_ATOMS: atom_id res chain seq x y z
N MET A 1 4.86 -30.08 -66.41
CA MET A 1 4.79 -28.77 -65.72
C MET A 1 3.36 -28.55 -65.27
N VAL A 2 3.08 -28.72 -63.98
CA VAL A 2 1.85 -28.30 -63.32
C VAL A 2 2.27 -27.76 -61.96
N ASN A 3 2.00 -26.48 -61.71
CA ASN A 3 2.32 -25.76 -60.48
C ASN A 3 1.40 -26.22 -59.33
N PHE A 4 2.00 -26.49 -58.18
CA PHE A 4 1.29 -26.56 -56.89
C PHE A 4 1.35 -25.18 -56.24
N GLU A 5 0.22 -24.47 -56.20
CA GLU A 5 0.06 -23.27 -55.38
C GLU A 5 -0.13 -23.67 -53.91
N ASN A 6 0.87 -23.36 -53.09
CA ASN A 6 0.85 -23.53 -51.65
C ASN A 6 0.06 -22.37 -51.03
N LYS A 7 -1.15 -22.64 -50.53
CA LYS A 7 -1.96 -21.65 -49.81
C LYS A 7 -1.51 -21.65 -48.34
N MET A 8 -0.57 -20.76 -47.99
CA MET A 8 -0.25 -20.47 -46.59
C MET A 8 -1.44 -19.76 -45.96
N THR A 9 -2.21 -20.49 -45.16
CA THR A 9 -3.20 -19.93 -44.24
C THR A 9 -2.46 -19.27 -43.08
N ASN A 10 -2.32 -17.94 -43.16
CA ASN A 10 -1.98 -17.11 -42.01
C ASN A 10 -3.16 -17.13 -41.02
N HIS A 11 -3.07 -17.93 -39.97
CA HIS A 11 -3.84 -17.70 -38.75
C HIS A 11 -3.10 -16.67 -37.91
N PRO A 12 -3.65 -15.48 -37.65
CA PRO A 12 -3.14 -14.62 -36.59
C PRO A 12 -3.48 -15.31 -35.26
N ILE A 13 -2.45 -15.66 -34.50
CA ILE A 13 -2.59 -16.00 -33.10
C ILE A 13 -2.95 -14.68 -32.41
N GLU A 14 -4.25 -14.40 -32.27
CA GLU A 14 -4.73 -13.40 -31.33
C GLU A 14 -4.34 -13.88 -29.94
N SER A 15 -3.30 -13.26 -29.38
CA SER A 15 -3.02 -13.36 -27.96
C SER A 15 -4.18 -12.68 -27.24
N GLU A 16 -5.16 -13.47 -26.79
CA GLU A 16 -6.13 -13.03 -25.80
C GLU A 16 -5.37 -12.67 -24.52
N ILE A 17 -4.96 -11.39 -24.43
CA ILE A 17 -4.64 -10.78 -23.15
C ILE A 17 -5.97 -10.72 -22.42
N HIS A 18 -6.28 -11.78 -21.66
CA HIS A 18 -7.35 -11.75 -20.68
C HIS A 18 -7.06 -10.56 -19.76
N SER A 19 -7.81 -9.47 -19.93
CA SER A 19 -7.71 -8.32 -19.06
C SER A 19 -8.05 -8.78 -17.64
N VAL A 20 -7.03 -8.83 -16.77
CA VAL A 20 -7.23 -9.24 -15.38
C VAL A 20 -8.12 -8.18 -14.71
N GLN A 21 -9.34 -8.57 -14.33
CA GLN A 21 -10.25 -7.68 -13.62
C GLN A 21 -9.70 -7.39 -12.22
N ILE A 22 -9.42 -6.13 -11.92
CA ILE A 22 -8.97 -5.70 -10.59
C ILE A 22 -10.18 -5.25 -9.78
N LEU A 23 -10.35 -5.82 -8.59
CA LEU A 23 -11.45 -5.51 -7.68
C LEU A 23 -11.24 -4.15 -7.03
N ASP A 24 -12.26 -3.30 -7.06
CA ASP A 24 -12.18 -1.90 -6.58
C ASP A 24 -12.01 -1.77 -5.05
N GLY A 25 -12.35 -2.82 -4.29
CA GLY A 25 -12.33 -2.80 -2.83
C GLY A 25 -13.43 -1.94 -2.25
N GLU A 26 -13.36 -1.68 -0.93
CA GLU A 26 -14.30 -0.80 -0.25
C GLU A 26 -14.01 0.67 -0.55
N LEU A 27 -15.08 1.46 -0.69
CA LEU A 27 -14.99 2.92 -0.72
C LEU A 27 -14.99 3.44 0.70
N PHE A 28 -13.93 4.14 1.07
CA PHE A 28 -13.85 4.76 2.38
C PHE A 28 -14.62 6.07 2.42
N THR A 29 -15.36 6.31 3.50
CA THR A 29 -15.92 7.61 3.82
C THR A 29 -15.29 8.11 5.12
N TYR A 30 -14.85 9.37 5.12
CA TYR A 30 -14.17 9.97 6.26
C TYR A 30 -14.92 11.22 6.68
N GLN A 31 -15.30 11.28 7.95
CA GLN A 31 -15.92 12.45 8.55
C GLN A 31 -14.93 13.05 9.55
N LEU A 32 -14.58 14.32 9.35
CA LEU A 32 -13.77 15.06 10.31
C LEU A 32 -14.59 15.30 11.58
N SER A 33 -13.98 15.09 12.74
CA SER A 33 -14.62 15.39 14.03
C SER A 33 -15.03 16.86 14.08
N THR A 34 -16.22 17.15 14.60
CA THR A 34 -16.67 18.53 14.88
C THR A 34 -15.82 19.20 15.95
N GLU A 35 -15.09 18.42 16.75
CA GLU A 35 -14.16 18.91 17.78
C GLU A 35 -12.80 19.30 17.19
N CYS A 36 -12.47 18.87 15.96
CA CYS A 36 -11.26 19.30 15.27
C CYS A 36 -11.48 20.72 14.75
N THR A 37 -11.11 21.71 15.56
CA THR A 37 -11.20 23.12 15.16
C THR A 37 -10.25 23.42 14.01
N GLU A 38 -10.50 24.50 13.27
CA GLU A 38 -9.63 24.93 12.18
C GLU A 38 -8.19 25.20 12.66
N GLU A 39 -8.02 25.77 13.85
CA GLU A 39 -6.72 26.02 14.45
C GLU A 39 -5.98 24.69 14.73
N MET A 40 -6.65 23.72 15.35
CA MET A 40 -6.08 22.40 15.63
C MET A 40 -5.69 21.67 14.34
N ARG A 41 -6.57 21.72 13.33
CA ARG A 41 -6.31 21.14 12.01
C ARG A 41 -5.10 21.78 11.35
N ASN A 42 -5.02 23.10 11.33
CA ASN A 42 -3.92 23.83 10.71
C ASN A 42 -2.60 23.55 11.43
N ARG A 43 -2.59 23.59 12.76
CA ARG A 43 -1.42 23.23 13.57
C ARG A 43 -0.97 21.79 13.31
N THR A 44 -1.91 20.85 13.28
CA THR A 44 -1.62 19.46 13.00
C THR A 44 -1.03 19.27 11.60
N ARG A 45 -1.58 19.94 10.58
CA ARG A 45 -1.04 19.89 9.21
C ARG A 45 0.37 20.45 9.13
N LEU A 46 0.68 21.54 9.84
CA LEU A 46 2.04 22.07 9.94
C LEU A 46 3.02 21.03 10.50
N CYS A 47 2.59 20.25 11.50
CA CYS A 47 3.42 19.18 12.08
C CYS A 47 3.58 17.96 11.16
N VAL A 48 2.57 17.64 10.34
CA VAL A 48 2.63 16.54 9.36
C VAL A 48 3.41 16.91 8.10
N GLN A 49 3.51 18.20 7.77
CA GLN A 49 4.09 18.68 6.53
C GLN A 49 5.53 18.19 6.25
N PRO A 50 6.47 18.17 7.21
CA PRO A 50 7.82 17.65 6.96
C PRO A 50 7.84 16.18 6.51
N LEU A 51 7.03 15.32 7.16
CA LEU A 51 6.88 13.93 6.76
C LEU A 51 6.34 13.81 5.33
N MET A 52 5.35 14.63 4.96
CA MET A 52 4.78 14.62 3.60
C MET A 52 5.78 15.06 2.54
N ILE A 53 6.62 16.05 2.86
CA ILE A 53 7.70 16.49 1.96
C ILE A 53 8.70 15.35 1.74
N SER A 54 9.17 14.69 2.81
CA SER A 54 10.09 13.54 2.70
C SER A 54 9.49 12.41 1.88
N TRP A 55 8.25 12.02 2.18
CA TRP A 55 7.51 11.02 1.42
C TRP A 55 7.37 11.37 -0.07
N GLN A 56 7.03 12.63 -0.37
CA GLN A 56 6.83 13.08 -1.74
C GLN A 56 8.17 13.11 -2.50
N ASN A 57 9.26 13.54 -1.87
CA ASN A 57 10.59 13.55 -2.46
C ASN A 57 11.04 12.12 -2.85
N MET A 58 10.83 11.13 -1.99
CA MET A 58 11.12 9.73 -2.30
C MET A 58 10.34 9.24 -3.54
N ARG A 59 9.05 9.57 -3.64
CA ARG A 59 8.24 9.23 -4.83
C ARG A 59 8.67 9.99 -6.08
N GLN A 60 9.16 11.22 -5.95
CA GLN A 60 9.67 11.98 -7.09
C GLN A 60 10.94 11.36 -7.66
N GLN A 61 11.84 10.93 -6.78
CA GLN A 61 13.13 10.31 -7.12
C GLN A 61 12.98 8.88 -7.65
N ARG A 62 11.94 8.14 -7.22
CA ARG A 62 11.71 6.74 -7.60
C ARG A 62 10.38 6.58 -8.35
N PRO A 63 10.37 6.62 -9.70
CA PRO A 63 9.15 6.58 -10.51
C PRO A 63 8.21 5.39 -10.20
N ILE A 64 8.77 4.23 -9.83
CA ILE A 64 7.98 3.05 -9.44
C ILE A 64 7.04 3.34 -8.26
N LEU A 65 7.45 4.19 -7.32
CA LEU A 65 6.63 4.53 -6.16
C LEU A 65 5.46 5.46 -6.53
N LYS A 66 5.52 6.21 -7.63
CA LYS A 66 4.50 7.21 -8.00
C LYS A 66 3.12 6.58 -8.19
N ASN A 67 3.09 5.37 -8.76
CA ASN A 67 1.88 4.68 -9.16
C ASN A 67 1.58 3.45 -8.30
N LEU A 68 1.99 3.47 -7.02
CA LEU A 68 1.63 2.44 -6.06
C LEU A 68 0.68 2.98 -4.98
N SER A 69 -0.40 2.22 -4.74
CA SER A 69 -1.36 2.46 -3.67
C SER A 69 -0.93 1.84 -2.34
N PHE A 70 -0.02 0.85 -2.37
CA PHE A 70 0.52 0.19 -1.17
C PHE A 70 2.05 0.06 -1.27
N PRO A 71 2.80 1.14 -0.98
CA PRO A 71 4.23 1.21 -1.28
C PRO A 71 5.15 0.64 -0.18
N MET A 72 4.60 0.12 0.92
CA MET A 72 5.35 -0.15 2.15
C MET A 72 6.59 -1.05 1.96
N TYR A 73 6.44 -2.13 1.20
CA TYR A 73 7.53 -3.07 0.88
C TYR A 73 8.34 -2.66 -0.36
N LYS A 74 8.22 -1.40 -0.81
CA LYS A 74 8.99 -0.85 -1.93
C LYS A 74 9.99 0.22 -1.51
N TYR A 75 9.80 0.78 -0.32
CA TYR A 75 10.86 1.50 0.36
C TYR A 75 12.03 0.55 0.60
N ASN A 76 13.25 1.09 0.65
CA ASN A 76 14.34 0.38 1.29
C ASN A 76 14.26 0.60 2.81
N ARG A 77 15.06 -0.17 3.56
CA ARG A 77 15.08 -0.12 5.03
C ARG A 77 15.33 1.30 5.57
N GLN A 78 16.30 2.01 4.99
CA GLN A 78 16.66 3.35 5.44
C GLN A 78 15.54 4.36 5.17
N GLU A 79 14.98 4.35 3.95
CA GLU A 79 13.84 5.20 3.58
C GLU A 79 12.65 4.98 4.52
N LEU A 80 12.33 3.73 4.85
CA LEU A 80 11.23 3.43 5.77
C LEU A 80 11.52 3.93 7.19
N LEU A 81 12.74 3.77 7.69
CA LEU A 81 13.12 4.29 9.01
C LEU A 81 13.07 5.82 9.05
N GLU A 82 13.54 6.50 8.01
CA GLU A 82 13.44 7.96 7.88
C GLU A 82 11.98 8.44 7.89
N LEU A 83 11.07 7.71 7.21
CA LEU A 83 9.63 7.98 7.28
C LEU A 83 9.05 7.72 8.67
N CYS A 84 9.53 6.70 9.38
CA CYS A 84 9.10 6.41 10.74
C CYS A 84 9.55 7.47 11.75
N ASP A 85 10.77 7.97 11.63
CA ASP A 85 11.27 9.09 12.45
C ASP A 85 10.40 10.33 12.20
N GLY A 86 10.14 10.66 10.93
CA GLY A 86 9.25 11.77 10.57
C GLY A 86 7.82 11.59 11.09
N TYR A 87 7.31 10.36 11.16
CA TYR A 87 5.99 10.07 11.75
C TYR A 87 5.98 10.23 13.27
N ALA A 88 7.06 9.86 13.97
CA ALA A 88 7.19 10.11 15.40
C ALA A 88 7.21 11.62 15.72
N ASP A 89 7.92 12.41 14.92
CA ASP A 89 8.02 13.86 15.07
C ASP A 89 6.67 14.59 14.97
N VAL A 90 5.71 14.03 14.22
CA VAL A 90 4.34 14.56 14.15
C VAL A 90 3.71 14.66 15.55
N PHE A 91 3.86 13.61 16.36
CA PHE A 91 3.28 13.56 17.71
C PHE A 91 4.02 14.47 18.68
N LEU A 92 5.34 14.62 18.53
CA LEU A 92 6.15 15.54 19.33
C LEU A 92 5.76 17.01 19.06
N CYS A 93 5.42 17.34 17.81
CA CYS A 93 5.03 18.68 17.40
C CYS A 93 3.57 19.04 17.76
N ALA A 94 2.61 18.18 17.38
CA ALA A 94 1.18 18.49 17.50
C ALA A 94 0.58 18.10 18.86
N GLY A 95 1.22 17.17 19.57
CA GLY A 95 0.66 16.50 20.73
C GLY A 95 -0.36 15.43 20.34
N PHE A 96 -0.44 14.37 21.16
CA PHE A 96 -1.29 13.20 20.88
C PHE A 96 -2.78 13.57 20.76
N GLU A 97 -3.29 14.40 21.66
CA GLU A 97 -4.70 14.80 21.70
C GLU A 97 -5.16 15.49 20.41
N SER A 98 -4.39 16.46 19.91
CA SER A 98 -4.68 17.16 18.64
C SER A 98 -4.75 16.19 17.46
N ILE A 99 -3.81 15.25 17.38
CA ILE A 99 -3.77 14.22 16.33
C ILE A 99 -5.01 13.31 16.41
N THR A 100 -5.39 12.88 17.61
CA THR A 100 -6.55 12.01 17.82
C THR A 100 -7.87 12.71 17.49
N ILE A 101 -8.03 13.98 17.85
CA ILE A 101 -9.24 14.75 17.54
C ILE A 101 -9.34 15.00 16.02
N CYS A 102 -8.22 15.31 15.37
CA CYS A 102 -8.14 15.59 13.94
C CYS A 102 -7.79 14.35 13.09
N LEU A 103 -8.03 13.15 13.59
CA LEU A 103 -7.55 11.89 13.02
C LEU A 103 -8.00 11.63 11.57
N ASN A 104 -9.18 12.15 11.20
CA ASN A 104 -9.75 12.00 9.86
C ASN A 104 -9.39 13.15 8.90
N ASP A 105 -8.59 14.13 9.33
CA ASP A 105 -7.99 15.11 8.41
C ASP A 105 -7.12 14.39 7.38
N GLU A 106 -7.16 14.83 6.12
CA GLU A 106 -6.54 14.11 5.00
C GLU A 106 -5.04 13.80 5.19
N MET A 107 -4.26 14.73 5.77
CA MET A 107 -2.82 14.54 5.94
C MET A 107 -2.52 13.63 7.13
N VAL A 108 -3.25 13.82 8.23
CA VAL A 108 -3.14 13.01 9.45
C VAL A 108 -3.50 11.57 9.15
N ARG A 109 -4.65 11.39 8.51
CA ARG A 109 -5.20 10.10 8.15
C ARG A 109 -4.29 9.36 7.19
N PHE A 110 -3.80 10.04 6.15
CA PHE A 110 -2.83 9.47 5.22
C PHE A 110 -1.57 8.97 5.96
N SER A 111 -1.01 9.80 6.84
CA SER A 111 0.19 9.47 7.62
C SER A 111 -0.05 8.28 8.55
N ARG A 112 -1.18 8.29 9.27
CA ARG A 112 -1.60 7.21 10.15
C ARG A 112 -1.77 5.90 9.38
N ASP A 113 -2.48 5.92 8.26
CA ASP A 113 -2.77 4.70 7.51
C ASP A 113 -1.50 4.08 6.94
N HIS A 114 -0.55 4.90 6.47
CA HIS A 114 0.69 4.40 5.88
C HIS A 114 1.73 3.99 6.92
N PHE A 115 1.83 4.70 8.04
CA PHE A 115 2.97 4.58 8.96
C PHE A 115 2.57 4.19 10.39
N GLY A 116 1.30 4.36 10.75
CA GLY A 116 0.80 4.22 12.11
C GLY A 116 1.08 2.87 12.74
N TYR A 117 0.82 1.77 12.04
CA TYR A 117 1.13 0.45 12.57
C TYR A 117 2.65 0.20 12.64
N ILE A 118 3.36 0.48 11.55
CA ILE A 118 4.75 0.05 11.34
C ILE A 118 5.72 0.85 12.21
N CYS A 119 5.49 2.16 12.31
CA CYS A 119 6.41 3.09 12.94
C CYS A 119 6.16 3.25 14.44
N THR A 120 5.25 2.46 15.03
CA THR A 120 5.07 2.47 16.49
C THR A 120 6.23 1.76 17.19
N PRO A 121 6.67 2.24 18.37
CA PRO A 121 7.74 1.60 19.14
C PRO A 121 7.49 0.12 19.43
N GLN A 122 6.22 -0.29 19.57
CA GLN A 122 5.83 -1.66 19.87
C GLN A 122 5.96 -2.60 18.66
N ASN A 123 5.79 -2.08 17.44
CA ASN A 123 5.74 -2.90 16.23
C ASN A 123 7.01 -2.81 15.40
N ILE A 124 7.72 -1.67 15.37
CA ILE A 124 8.82 -1.42 14.43
C ILE A 124 9.91 -2.49 14.48
N LYS A 125 10.27 -2.97 15.68
CA LYS A 125 11.25 -4.04 15.84
C LYS A 125 10.75 -5.36 15.22
N ARG A 126 9.54 -5.80 15.58
CA ARG A 126 8.93 -7.04 15.05
C ARG A 126 8.75 -6.97 13.53
N PHE A 127 8.26 -5.83 13.04
CA PHE A 127 8.06 -5.61 11.62
C PHE A 127 9.40 -5.73 10.85
N MET A 128 10.45 -5.11 11.36
CA MET A 128 11.78 -5.13 10.75
C MET A 128 12.45 -6.51 10.76
N GLU A 129 12.06 -7.44 11.63
CA GLU A 129 12.53 -8.83 11.61
C GLU A 129 12.07 -9.60 10.36
N HIS A 130 10.95 -9.20 9.76
CA HIS A 130 10.38 -9.85 8.56
C HIS A 130 10.51 -9.00 7.30
N TYR A 131 10.75 -7.70 7.46
CA TYR A 131 10.72 -6.72 6.38
C TYR A 131 11.65 -7.03 5.21
N GLU A 132 12.92 -7.38 5.47
CA GLU A 132 13.91 -7.61 4.42
C GLU A 132 13.51 -8.79 3.53
N CYS A 133 13.13 -9.93 4.12
CA CYS A 133 12.66 -11.08 3.36
C CYS A 133 11.40 -10.75 2.53
N ILE A 134 10.39 -10.13 3.14
CA ILE A 134 9.16 -9.77 2.41
C ILE A 134 9.48 -8.82 1.26
N THR A 135 10.35 -7.82 1.51
CA THR A 135 10.78 -6.86 0.50
C THR A 135 11.47 -7.57 -0.66
N GLU A 136 12.40 -8.49 -0.41
CA GLU A 136 13.03 -9.31 -1.44
C GLU A 136 12.02 -10.10 -2.27
N VAL A 137 11.04 -10.74 -1.62
CA VAL A 137 9.96 -11.48 -2.32
C VAL A 137 9.08 -10.56 -3.16
N THR A 138 8.80 -9.36 -2.67
CA THR A 138 7.99 -8.37 -3.40
C THR A 138 8.78 -7.64 -4.48
N ALA A 139 10.12 -7.58 -4.38
CA ALA A 139 11.02 -6.91 -5.31
C ALA A 139 11.48 -7.83 -6.46
N ALA A 140 11.70 -9.11 -6.17
CA ALA A 140 12.12 -10.11 -7.15
C ALA A 140 10.95 -10.48 -8.09
N ASP A 141 10.86 -9.78 -9.23
CA ASP A 141 10.14 -10.14 -10.46
C ASP A 141 8.69 -10.68 -10.36
N ASN A 142 8.02 -10.50 -9.22
CA ASN A 142 6.57 -10.66 -9.11
C ASN A 142 5.83 -9.45 -9.72
N ALA A 143 6.28 -9.01 -10.90
CA ALA A 143 5.64 -7.96 -11.70
C ALA A 143 4.16 -8.29 -11.95
N GLU A 144 3.84 -9.59 -12.05
CA GLU A 144 2.47 -10.10 -12.15
C GLU A 144 1.61 -9.71 -10.94
N CYS A 145 2.14 -9.76 -9.72
CA CYS A 145 1.39 -9.33 -8.54
C CYS A 145 1.33 -7.80 -8.43
N GLN A 146 2.32 -7.06 -8.95
CA GLN A 146 2.38 -5.60 -8.84
C GLN A 146 1.19 -4.89 -9.50
N ILE A 147 0.60 -5.50 -10.54
CA ILE A 147 -0.55 -4.93 -11.24
C ILE A 147 -1.72 -4.64 -10.29
N PHE A 148 -1.84 -5.42 -9.22
CA PHE A 148 -2.93 -5.31 -8.25
C PHE A 148 -2.79 -4.14 -7.28
N ILE A 149 -1.59 -3.63 -7.07
CA ILE A 149 -1.33 -2.46 -6.20
C ILE A 149 -1.00 -1.19 -7.00
N GLY A 150 -1.32 -1.20 -8.29
CA GLY A 150 -1.27 -0.03 -9.14
C GLY A 150 -2.32 1.00 -8.73
N GLY A 151 -1.90 2.26 -8.58
CA GLY A 151 -2.77 3.37 -8.24
C GLY A 151 -2.03 4.52 -7.53
N VAL A 152 -2.72 5.63 -7.33
CA VAL A 152 -2.17 6.76 -6.57
C VAL A 152 -2.77 6.75 -5.17
N ALA A 153 -1.96 6.46 -4.15
CA ALA A 153 -2.29 6.78 -2.77
C ALA A 153 -1.57 8.08 -2.38
N GLY A 154 -2.34 9.07 -1.96
CA GLY A 154 -1.86 10.35 -1.47
C GLY A 154 -2.94 11.03 -0.63
N PRO A 155 -2.62 12.09 0.12
CA PRO A 155 -3.62 12.85 0.87
C PRO A 155 -4.80 13.26 -0.03
N GLY A 156 -6.02 12.91 0.38
CA GLY A 156 -7.25 13.18 -0.37
C GLY A 156 -7.51 12.28 -1.59
N LYS A 157 -6.64 11.30 -1.89
CA LYS A 157 -6.75 10.38 -3.04
C LYS A 157 -6.87 8.91 -2.63
N ASP A 158 -7.21 8.64 -1.39
CA ASP A 158 -7.12 7.33 -0.73
C ASP A 158 -8.46 6.62 -0.56
N LEU A 159 -9.54 7.13 -1.17
CA LEU A 159 -10.86 6.49 -1.17
C LEU A 159 -10.86 5.08 -1.78
N LYS A 160 -9.92 4.81 -2.70
CA LYS A 160 -9.73 3.51 -3.36
C LYS A 160 -8.38 2.87 -3.01
N LYS A 161 -7.77 3.21 -1.86
CA LYS A 161 -6.45 2.70 -1.47
C LYS A 161 -6.37 1.17 -1.38
N CYS A 162 -7.53 0.51 -1.16
CA CYS A 162 -7.64 -0.95 -1.06
C CYS A 162 -7.96 -1.67 -2.37
N ARG A 163 -8.06 -0.94 -3.49
CA ARG A 163 -8.24 -1.53 -4.81
C ARG A 163 -7.14 -2.56 -5.09
N GLY A 164 -7.56 -3.77 -5.47
CA GLY A 164 -6.70 -4.90 -5.82
C GLY A 164 -5.90 -5.53 -4.68
N ILE A 165 -5.92 -4.97 -3.46
CA ILE A 165 -5.10 -5.45 -2.33
C ILE A 165 -5.37 -6.92 -1.97
N ARG A 166 -6.62 -7.39 -2.09
CA ARG A 166 -6.94 -8.82 -1.89
C ARG A 166 -6.29 -9.72 -2.93
N GLN A 167 -6.28 -9.29 -4.18
CA GLN A 167 -5.64 -10.03 -5.27
C GLN A 167 -4.12 -9.99 -5.13
N TYR A 168 -3.57 -8.86 -4.69
CA TYR A 168 -2.16 -8.74 -4.34
C TYR A 168 -1.78 -9.71 -3.23
N HIS A 169 -2.56 -9.76 -2.14
CA HIS A 169 -2.34 -10.71 -1.05
C HIS A 169 -2.39 -12.16 -1.53
N THR A 170 -3.42 -12.51 -2.30
CA THR A 170 -3.59 -13.86 -2.85
C THR A 170 -2.40 -14.26 -3.74
N CYS A 171 -1.91 -13.33 -4.56
CA CYS A 171 -0.77 -13.52 -5.45
C CYS A 171 0.55 -13.68 -4.68
N MET A 172 0.77 -12.87 -3.64
CA MET A 172 2.03 -12.85 -2.88
C MET A 172 2.12 -13.97 -1.83
N LYS A 173 0.99 -14.42 -1.27
CA LYS A 173 0.91 -15.35 -0.14
C LYS A 173 1.74 -16.63 -0.32
N PRO A 174 1.68 -17.37 -1.45
CA PRO A 174 2.44 -18.61 -1.63
C PRO A 174 3.95 -18.38 -1.52
N GLU A 175 4.46 -17.32 -2.16
CA GLU A 175 5.89 -17.01 -2.17
C GLU A 175 6.39 -16.50 -0.82
N ILE A 176 5.58 -15.70 -0.11
CA ILE A 176 5.94 -15.25 1.25
C ILE A 176 5.99 -16.44 2.22
N ILE A 177 5.01 -17.36 2.18
CA ILE A 177 5.05 -18.57 3.03
C ILE A 177 6.29 -19.39 2.70
N ARG A 178 6.57 -19.61 1.42
CA ARG A 178 7.66 -20.49 0.95
C ARG A 178 9.04 -19.95 1.29
N LYS A 179 9.27 -18.65 1.15
CA LYS A 179 10.60 -18.02 1.33
C LYS A 179 10.81 -17.42 2.73
N CYS A 180 9.77 -16.84 3.32
CA CYS A 180 9.87 -16.08 4.58
C CYS A 180 9.16 -16.75 5.76
N GLY A 181 8.35 -17.78 5.51
CA GLY A 181 7.62 -18.52 6.55
C GLY A 181 6.30 -17.86 6.99
N SER A 182 5.55 -18.59 7.81
CA SER A 182 4.20 -18.20 8.25
C SER A 182 4.16 -16.96 9.14
N LYS A 183 5.20 -16.70 9.94
CA LYS A 183 5.30 -15.48 10.76
C LYS A 183 5.41 -14.23 9.91
N ALA A 184 6.22 -14.27 8.84
CA ALA A 184 6.33 -13.18 7.89
C ALA A 184 5.02 -12.95 7.12
N LEU A 185 4.30 -14.02 6.75
CA LEU A 185 2.96 -13.87 6.18
C LEU A 185 2.01 -13.14 7.14
N LYS A 186 2.01 -13.51 8.43
CA LYS A 186 1.15 -12.87 9.42
C LYS A 186 1.47 -11.37 9.55
N GLU A 187 2.75 -11.00 9.53
CA GLU A 187 3.17 -9.59 9.56
C GLU A 187 2.72 -8.85 8.29
N PHE A 188 2.84 -9.49 7.11
CA PHE A 188 2.34 -8.97 5.84
C PHE A 188 0.82 -8.74 5.86
N GLU A 189 0.04 -9.73 6.31
CA GLU A 189 -1.41 -9.62 6.46
C GLU A 189 -1.80 -8.53 7.46
N THR A 190 -1.11 -8.44 8.59
CA THR A 190 -1.36 -7.40 9.59
C THR A 190 -1.09 -6.01 9.01
N SER A 191 0.00 -5.83 8.24
CA SER A 191 0.29 -4.55 7.58
C SER A 191 -0.80 -4.12 6.59
N ILE A 192 -1.47 -5.07 5.94
CA ILE A 192 -2.60 -4.80 5.03
C ILE A 192 -3.85 -4.39 5.81
N ILE A 193 -4.16 -5.12 6.88
CA ILE A 193 -5.33 -4.86 7.73
C ILE A 193 -5.20 -3.48 8.39
N GLU A 194 -4.03 -3.17 8.92
CA GLU A 194 -3.75 -1.90 9.60
C GLU A 194 -3.62 -0.71 8.62
N TYR A 195 -3.30 -0.98 7.35
CA TYR A 195 -3.47 -0.02 6.27
C TYR A 195 -4.95 0.35 6.03
N GLY A 196 -5.87 -0.41 6.62
CA GLY A 196 -7.32 -0.24 6.56
C GLY A 196 -8.00 -1.14 5.53
N CYS A 197 -7.30 -2.13 4.96
CA CYS A 197 -7.88 -3.00 3.94
C CYS A 197 -8.30 -4.34 4.51
N ASP A 198 -9.55 -4.72 4.23
CA ASP A 198 -10.06 -6.00 4.67
C ASP A 198 -9.58 -7.16 3.78
N LEU A 199 -9.10 -8.22 4.43
CA LEU A 199 -8.72 -9.50 3.83
C LEU A 199 -9.81 -10.58 4.01
N SER A 200 -10.85 -10.31 4.79
CA SER A 200 -11.94 -11.25 5.02
C SER A 200 -12.81 -11.42 3.77
N LEU A 201 -13.11 -12.67 3.45
CA LEU A 201 -14.17 -13.02 2.52
C LEU A 201 -15.50 -12.71 3.21
N ASN A 202 -16.46 -12.20 2.47
CA ASN A 202 -17.81 -12.72 2.69
C ASN A 202 -17.74 -14.23 2.37
N ASP A 203 -17.37 -15.04 3.35
CA ASP A 203 -17.44 -16.51 3.33
C ASP A 203 -18.90 -17.03 3.31
N LEU A 204 -19.87 -16.16 2.96
CA LEU A 204 -21.30 -16.45 2.92
C LEU A 204 -21.79 -17.02 1.58
N LEU A 205 -20.92 -17.59 0.73
CA LEU A 205 -21.36 -18.30 -0.48
C LEU A 205 -20.78 -19.71 -0.67
N ARG A 206 -20.21 -20.32 0.39
CA ARG A 206 -19.94 -21.77 0.40
C ARG A 206 -20.14 -22.37 1.79
N SER A 207 -21.40 -22.57 2.15
CA SER A 207 -21.87 -23.56 3.12
C SER A 207 -23.03 -24.33 2.51
#